data_AF-T2IQG9-F1
#
_entry.id   AF-T2IQG9-F1
#
_cell.length_a   1.000
_cell.length_b   1.000
_cell.length_c   1.000
_cell.angle_alpha   90.00
_cell.angle_beta   90.00
_cell.angle_gamma   90.00
#
_symmetry.space_group_name_H-M   'P 1'
#
loop_
_entity.id
_entity.type
_entity.pdbx_description
1 polymer ?
#
loop_
_entity_poly.entity_id
_entity_poly.type
_entity_poly.pdbx_seq_one_letter_code
_entity_poly.pdbx_strand_id
1 'polypeptide(L)'
;MLDKKQIRTFILTLLTMSIIYLLLMFVINVAGDFLNEIYSPQDFFLRVKNVPSGLFNYGGSTTWAPIRGDVDPDLQIVHPYFKLRYLDPVDGDPGSGTGIKMGSVS
;
A
#
# COMPACT_ATOMS: atom_id res chain seq x y z
N MET A 1 36.11 -10.95 -38.79
CA MET A 1 35.56 -12.26 -38.36
C MET A 1 36.03 -12.48 -36.93
N LEU A 2 35.14 -12.64 -35.95
CA LEU A 2 35.56 -12.89 -34.56
C LEU A 2 36.18 -14.28 -34.45
N ASP A 3 37.28 -14.39 -33.70
CA ASP A 3 37.85 -15.70 -33.39
C ASP A 3 37.03 -16.42 -32.30
N LYS A 4 37.23 -17.74 -32.19
CA LYS A 4 36.51 -18.58 -31.22
C LYS A 4 36.73 -18.16 -29.76
N LYS A 5 37.89 -17.58 -29.43
CA LYS A 5 38.22 -17.09 -28.08
C LYS A 5 37.42 -15.83 -27.78
N GLN A 6 37.31 -14.90 -28.72
CA GLN A 6 36.50 -13.69 -28.60
C GLN A 6 35.01 -14.03 -28.44
N ILE A 7 34.49 -14.98 -29.22
CA ILE A 7 33.10 -15.45 -29.08
C ILE A 7 32.87 -16.06 -27.69
N ARG A 8 33.79 -16.90 -27.19
CA ARG A 8 33.68 -17.49 -25.85
C ARG A 8 33.72 -16.43 -24.75
N THR A 9 34.62 -15.45 -24.85
CA THR A 9 34.72 -14.35 -23.90
C THR A 9 33.42 -13.54 -23.88
N PHE A 10 32.87 -13.22 -25.05
CA PHE A 10 31.61 -12.48 -25.15
C PHE A 10 30.43 -13.22 -24.49
N ILE A 11 30.30 -14.52 -24.73
CA ILE A 11 29.27 -15.36 -24.11
C ILE A 11 29.44 -15.38 -22.58
N LEU A 12 30.67 -15.57 -22.09
CA LEU A 12 30.95 -15.57 -20.65
C LEU A 12 30.63 -14.22 -20.01
N THR A 13 30.96 -13.10 -20.66
CA THR A 13 30.65 -11.76 -20.13
C THR A 13 29.15 -11.49 -20.07
N LEU A 14 28.38 -11.95 -21.06
CA LEU A 14 26.92 -11.82 -21.01
C LEU A 14 26.35 -12.64 -19.86
N LEU A 15 26.81 -13.87 -19.70
CA LEU A 15 26.34 -14.78 -18.65
C LEU A 15 26.66 -14.21 -17.26
N THR A 16 27.87 -13.68 -17.05
CA THR A 16 28.21 -13.05 -15.76
C THR A 16 27.39 -11.80 -15.49
N MET A 17 27.16 -10.93 -16.48
CA MET A 17 26.29 -9.75 -16.30
C MET A 17 24.85 -10.17 -15.98
N SER A 18 24.32 -11.21 -16.64
CA SER A 18 22.99 -11.75 -16.32
C SER A 18 22.90 -12.30 -14.90
N ILE A 19 23.91 -13.05 -14.44
CA ILE A 19 23.95 -13.56 -13.06
C ILE A 19 23.99 -12.40 -12.07
N ILE A 20 24.84 -11.39 -12.30
CA ILE A 20 24.94 -10.22 -11.42
C ILE A 20 23.60 -9.48 -11.35
N TYR A 21 22.93 -9.31 -12.49
CA TYR A 21 21.61 -8.67 -12.54
C TYR A 21 20.57 -9.46 -11.73
N LEU A 22 20.52 -10.79 -11.88
CA LEU A 22 19.60 -11.63 -11.13
C LEU A 22 19.90 -11.61 -9.63
N LEU A 23 21.18 -11.64 -9.24
CA LEU A 23 21.59 -11.53 -7.84
C LEU A 23 21.19 -10.17 -7.26
N LEU A 24 21.40 -9.09 -8.00
CA LEU A 24 21.00 -7.74 -7.59
C LEU A 24 19.48 -7.67 -7.39
N MET A 25 18.70 -8.16 -8.35
CA MET A 25 17.24 -8.18 -8.24
C MET A 25 16.79 -9.05 -7.06
N PHE A 26 17.41 -10.20 -6.82
CA PHE A 26 17.10 -11.04 -5.67
C PHE A 26 17.34 -10.30 -4.35
N VAL A 27 18.49 -9.63 -4.20
CA VAL A 27 18.79 -8.83 -3.01
C VAL A 27 17.79 -7.70 -2.83
N ILE A 28 17.40 -7.01 -3.91
CA ILE A 28 16.40 -5.93 -3.85
C ILE A 28 15.04 -6.46 -3.40
N ASN A 29 14.58 -7.61 -3.92
CA ASN A 29 13.31 -8.20 -3.52
C ASN A 29 13.33 -8.60 -2.04
N VAL A 30 14.37 -9.31 -1.60
CA VAL A 30 14.53 -9.71 -0.19
C VAL A 30 14.59 -8.49 0.73
N ALA A 31 15.36 -7.47 0.37
CA ALA A 31 15.42 -6.23 1.14
C ALA A 31 14.06 -5.50 1.16
N GLY A 32 13.33 -5.50 0.04
CA GLY A 32 11.99 -4.93 -0.04
C GLY A 32 11.02 -5.59 0.93
N ASP A 33 11.01 -6.92 0.99
CA ASP A 33 10.17 -7.68 1.94
C ASP A 33 10.50 -7.33 3.40
N PHE A 34 11.79 -7.27 3.76
CA PHE A 34 12.21 -6.86 5.10
C PHE A 34 11.79 -5.42 5.44
N LEU A 35 11.92 -4.48 4.50
CA LEU A 35 11.54 -3.09 4.73
C LEU A 35 10.01 -2.95 4.86
N ASN A 36 9.22 -3.71 4.11
CA ASN A 36 7.77 -3.73 4.24
C ASN A 36 7.32 -4.29 5.60
N GLU A 37 8.04 -5.29 6.14
CA GLU A 37 7.76 -5.83 7.47
C GLU A 37 8.10 -4.82 8.59
N ILE A 38 9.22 -4.09 8.47
CA ILE A 38 9.63 -3.08 9.47
C ILE A 38 8.75 -1.82 9.40
N TYR A 39 8.22 -1.49 8.23
CA TYR A 39 7.38 -0.31 7.99
C TYR A 39 5.98 -0.72 7.52
N SER A 40 5.30 -1.51 8.34
CA SER A 40 3.93 -1.91 8.06
C SER A 40 2.94 -0.80 8.47
N PRO A 41 1.91 -0.49 7.67
CA PRO A 41 0.83 0.41 8.09
C PRO A 41 0.15 -0.05 9.38
N GLN A 42 0.12 -1.37 9.62
CA GLN A 42 -0.49 -1.96 10.81
C GLN A 42 0.27 -1.56 12.09
N ASP A 43 1.60 -1.53 12.06
CA ASP A 43 2.43 -1.07 13.19
C ASP A 43 2.21 0.41 13.51
N PHE A 44 1.87 1.21 12.51
CA PHE A 44 1.47 2.60 12.72
C PHE A 44 0.16 2.68 13.50
N PHE A 45 -0.88 1.96 13.07
CA PHE A 45 -2.19 1.99 13.73
C PHE A 45 -2.17 1.39 15.13
N LEU A 46 -1.30 0.41 15.41
CA LEU A 46 -1.13 -0.19 16.74
C LEU A 46 -0.67 0.81 17.80
N ARG A 47 0.00 1.89 17.41
CA ARG A 47 0.45 2.94 18.35
C ARG A 47 -0.69 3.81 18.88
N VAL A 48 -1.84 3.82 18.21
CA VAL A 48 -3.02 4.58 18.64
C VAL A 48 -3.76 3.78 19.70
N LYS A 49 -3.81 4.32 20.92
CA LYS A 49 -4.51 3.71 22.06
C LYS A 49 -5.95 4.22 22.16
N ASN A 50 -6.80 3.43 22.84
CA ASN A 50 -8.19 3.78 23.14
C ASN A 50 -9.05 4.04 21.90
N VAL A 51 -8.84 3.26 20.85
CA VAL A 51 -9.69 3.34 19.64
C VAL A 51 -11.11 2.90 20.00
N PRO A 52 -12.14 3.72 19.67
CA PRO A 52 -13.50 3.40 20.04
C PRO A 52 -14.02 2.19 19.27
N SER A 53 -15.00 1.49 19.84
CA SER A 53 -15.68 0.38 19.18
C SER A 53 -17.00 0.87 18.57
N GLY A 54 -17.31 0.45 17.35
CA GLY A 54 -18.55 0.83 16.68
C GLY A 54 -18.45 0.79 15.16
N LEU A 55 -19.57 1.13 14.52
CA LEU A 55 -19.66 1.39 13.09
C LEU A 55 -19.76 2.90 12.87
N PHE A 56 -18.74 3.47 12.25
CA PHE A 56 -18.62 4.91 12.00
C PHE A 56 -18.84 5.17 10.52
N ASN A 57 -19.89 5.94 10.23
CA ASN A 57 -20.18 6.38 8.88
C ASN A 57 -19.35 7.62 8.55
N TYR A 58 -18.76 7.65 7.36
CA TYR A 58 -18.00 8.79 6.87
C TYR A 58 -18.27 8.99 5.39
N GLY A 59 -18.07 10.18 4.84
CA GLY A 59 -18.35 10.44 3.43
C GLY A 59 -17.77 11.77 2.95
N GLY A 60 -17.90 12.04 1.66
CA GLY A 60 -17.62 13.35 1.07
C GLY A 60 -16.17 13.62 0.67
N SER A 61 -15.14 13.07 1.29
CA SER A 61 -13.77 13.35 0.82
C SER A 61 -13.45 12.60 -0.48
N THR A 62 -13.45 13.31 -1.62
CA THR A 62 -13.01 12.78 -2.93
C THR A 62 -11.52 12.43 -2.94
N THR A 63 -10.72 13.05 -2.07
CA THR A 63 -9.31 12.72 -1.90
C THR A 63 -9.12 11.42 -1.11
N TRP A 64 -10.01 11.11 -0.17
CA TRP A 64 -9.96 9.87 0.62
C TRP A 64 -10.54 8.66 -0.13
N ALA A 65 -11.54 8.89 -1.00
CA ALA A 65 -12.24 7.82 -1.71
C ALA A 65 -11.33 6.85 -2.50
N PRO A 66 -10.23 7.29 -3.15
CA PRO A 66 -9.31 6.38 -3.84
C PRO A 66 -8.42 5.56 -2.89
N ILE A 67 -7.99 6.13 -1.76
CA ILE A 67 -6.99 5.51 -0.87
C ILE A 67 -7.58 4.63 0.22
N ARG A 68 -8.91 4.72 0.45
CA ARG A 68 -9.61 3.88 1.44
C ARG A 68 -9.46 2.37 1.20
N GLY A 69 -9.28 1.97 -0.07
CA GLY A 69 -9.10 0.56 -0.44
C GLY A 69 -7.83 -0.05 0.15
N ASP A 70 -6.80 0.77 0.34
CA ASP A 70 -5.51 0.34 0.91
C ASP A 70 -5.50 0.53 2.43
N VAL A 71 -6.13 1.61 2.93
CA VAL A 71 -6.09 1.97 4.35
C VAL A 71 -7.09 1.19 5.21
N ASP A 72 -8.34 1.06 4.76
CA ASP A 72 -9.41 0.48 5.58
C ASP A 72 -9.13 -0.99 5.95
N PRO A 73 -8.59 -1.86 5.06
CA PRO A 73 -8.22 -3.22 5.43
C PRO A 73 -7.15 -3.29 6.53
N ASP A 74 -6.10 -2.48 6.41
CA ASP A 74 -5.00 -2.45 7.39
C ASP A 74 -5.47 -1.97 8.76
N LEU A 75 -6.32 -0.95 8.76
CA LEU A 75 -6.96 -0.45 9.98
C LEU A 75 -7.86 -1.52 10.62
N GLN A 76 -8.62 -2.26 9.81
CA GLN A 76 -9.54 -3.29 10.26
C GLN A 76 -8.83 -4.54 10.81
N ILE A 77 -7.63 -4.85 10.33
CA ILE A 77 -6.77 -5.91 10.89
C ILE A 77 -6.35 -5.54 12.32
N VAL A 78 -5.95 -4.29 12.53
CA VAL A 78 -5.41 -3.82 13.81
C VAL A 78 -6.51 -3.52 14.82
N HIS A 79 -7.59 -2.88 14.40
CA HIS A 79 -8.70 -2.44 15.24
C HIS A 79 -10.02 -3.08 14.78
N PRO A 80 -10.24 -4.39 15.01
CA PRO A 80 -11.37 -5.12 14.44
C PRO A 80 -12.75 -4.62 14.89
N TYR A 81 -12.80 -3.88 16.00
CA TYR A 81 -14.03 -3.28 16.53
C TYR A 81 -14.28 -1.84 16.07
N PHE A 82 -13.32 -1.22 15.37
CA PHE A 82 -13.44 0.11 14.78
C PHE A 82 -13.77 -0.02 13.30
N LYS A 83 -15.07 -0.08 12.96
CA LYS A 83 -15.53 -0.30 11.59
C LYS A 83 -15.85 1.02 10.93
N LEU A 84 -15.20 1.31 9.81
CA LEU A 84 -15.52 2.45 8.97
C LEU A 84 -16.46 2.04 7.84
N ARG A 85 -17.48 2.86 7.55
CA ARG A 85 -18.35 2.68 6.39
C ARG A 85 -18.45 3.99 5.61
N TYR A 86 -17.97 3.95 4.38
CA TYR A 86 -18.13 5.06 3.46
C TYR A 86 -19.60 5.17 3.02
N LEU A 87 -20.14 6.38 3.06
CA LEU A 87 -21.43 6.75 2.53
C LEU A 87 -21.22 7.68 1.34
N ASP A 88 -21.73 7.27 0.18
CA ASP A 88 -21.91 8.16 -0.94
C ASP A 88 -22.95 9.24 -0.59
N PRO A 89 -22.74 10.50 -1.01
CA PRO A 89 -23.76 11.53 -0.85
C PRO A 89 -25.08 11.10 -1.47
N VAL A 90 -26.17 11.26 -0.72
CA VAL A 90 -27.52 11.05 -1.26
C VAL A 90 -27.90 12.19 -2.22
N ASP A 91 -27.42 13.40 -1.94
CA ASP A 91 -27.62 14.60 -2.77
C ASP A 91 -26.31 15.38 -2.96
N GLY A 92 -25.99 15.73 -4.21
CA GLY A 92 -24.84 16.55 -4.59
C GLY A 92 -23.54 15.77 -4.83
N ASP A 93 -22.53 16.47 -5.34
CA ASP A 93 -21.22 15.87 -5.60
C ASP A 93 -20.50 15.50 -4.28
N PRO A 94 -19.69 14.42 -4.28
CA PRO A 94 -18.84 14.12 -3.15
C PRO A 94 -17.88 15.28 -2.92
N GLY A 95 -17.89 15.82 -1.70
CA GLY A 95 -16.96 16.85 -1.23
C GLY A 95 -16.92 16.92 0.29
N SER A 96 -15.84 17.42 0.88
CA SER A 96 -15.70 17.52 2.34
C SER A 96 -16.87 18.30 2.98
N GLY A 97 -17.40 19.31 2.28
CA GLY A 97 -18.58 20.05 2.71
C GLY A 97 -19.88 19.24 2.73
N THR A 98 -20.03 18.28 1.82
CA THR A 98 -21.15 17.32 1.79
C THR A 98 -20.98 16.26 2.89
N GLY A 99 -19.73 15.81 3.12
CA GLY A 99 -19.38 14.85 4.17
C GLY A 99 -19.70 15.32 5.59
N ILE A 100 -19.40 16.59 5.90
CA ILE A 100 -19.71 17.19 7.22
C ILE A 100 -21.22 17.20 7.50
N LYS A 101 -22.04 17.52 6.49
CA LYS A 101 -23.51 17.56 6.62
C LYS A 101 -24.10 16.17 6.89
N MET A 102 -23.54 15.13 6.30
CA MET A 102 -23.98 13.75 6.56
C MET A 102 -23.60 13.27 7.96
N GLY A 103 -22.44 13.68 8.47
CA GLY A 103 -22.00 13.36 9.83
C GLY A 103 -22.83 14.00 10.94
N SER A 104 -23.62 15.04 10.63
CA SER A 104 -24.54 15.70 11.58
C SER A 104 -25.96 15.10 11.61
N VAL A 105 -26.25 14.09 10.78
CA VAL A 105 -27.52 13.35 10.82
C VAL A 105 -27.27 12.03 11.54
N SER A 106 -27.21 12.09 12.88
CA SER A 106 -27.15 10.92 13.78
C SER A 106 -28.27 10.98 14.79
#